data_AF-A0A9P4Y546-F1
#
_entry.id   AF-A0A9P4Y546-F1
#
_cell.length_a   1.000
_cell.length_b   1.000
_cell.length_c   1.000
_cell.angle_alpha   90.00
_cell.angle_beta   90.00
_cell.angle_gamma   90.00
#
_symmetry.space_group_name_H-M   'P 1'
#
loop_
_entity.id
_entity.type
_entity.pdbx_description
1 polymer ?
#
loop_
_entity_poly.entity_id
_entity_poly.type
_entity_poly.pdbx_seq_one_letter_code
_entity_poly.pdbx_strand_id
1 'polypeptide(L)'
;MPKSTSPSSSTTLALFRSLLREASYLPPVCRPFVADQIRTRFRAHMHDKSSHKSALTLSRISRARHNLRLLHAANMGHMETMRRVLMLSFGRIGKRRRVLMSRFLAKPPPADSDELARQIREEAEGPQGPGREAPAGGPKQGRQLKRDWLDNWDLPKLHALAASQAKRSFWSPKPSIKGNKLNPQEAIPELNIWGRPLAARLRRSKMRKWYKAQVNRLMPPVGRGEWEMLRHLAAGTADRNLWEMPTRRPQGLPVYQGGRPEEEGYDSKQQSGGGGGKWDWKEFATHPVRHIERGSSRSMKVRTGEQGEAPYGLGAPIGVHSYKRARFWTRLYSKIWEMTPTMTKVEDQPGRWHVEWGRVEKKTPVATANQAAFFKDAIAKRPKKPRRQIAKEK
;
A
#
# COMPACT_ATOMS: atom_id res chain seq x y z
N MET A 1 23.06 24.75 -1.66
CA MET A 1 21.89 23.90 -2.03
C MET A 1 21.21 24.54 -3.24
N PRO A 2 21.60 24.18 -4.47
CA PRO A 2 20.84 24.56 -5.64
C PRO A 2 19.64 23.62 -5.73
N LYS A 3 18.46 24.20 -5.51
CA LYS A 3 17.17 23.57 -5.69
C LYS A 3 16.99 23.44 -7.21
N SER A 4 16.67 22.26 -7.72
CA SER A 4 15.92 22.21 -8.98
C SER A 4 14.77 23.22 -8.83
N THR A 5 14.58 24.06 -9.85
CA THR A 5 13.64 25.19 -9.95
C THR A 5 12.20 24.72 -9.75
N SER A 6 11.89 24.30 -8.53
CA SER A 6 10.56 24.26 -7.99
C SER A 6 10.27 25.69 -7.52
N PRO A 7 9.18 26.31 -8.00
CA PRO A 7 8.93 27.73 -7.75
C PRO A 7 8.98 28.00 -6.24
N SER A 8 9.91 28.87 -5.85
CA SER A 8 10.31 29.21 -4.48
C SER A 8 9.24 29.95 -3.67
N SER A 9 8.00 30.01 -4.18
CA SER A 9 6.80 30.43 -3.46
C SER A 9 5.58 29.64 -3.97
N SER A 10 5.66 28.31 -3.98
CA SER A 10 4.49 27.48 -4.32
C SER A 10 3.38 27.71 -3.28
N THR A 11 2.45 28.61 -3.63
CA THR A 11 1.17 28.79 -2.97
C THR A 11 0.49 27.42 -2.83
N THR A 12 -0.31 27.20 -1.78
CA THR A 12 -1.01 25.93 -1.55
C THR A 12 -1.77 25.45 -2.79
N LEU A 13 -2.27 26.39 -3.61
CA LEU A 13 -2.89 26.13 -4.91
C LEU A 13 -1.93 25.59 -5.97
N ALA A 14 -0.72 26.14 -6.08
CA ALA A 14 0.30 25.60 -6.98
C ALA A 14 0.71 24.17 -6.58
N LEU A 15 0.80 23.89 -5.28
CA LEU A 15 1.06 22.54 -4.78
C LEU A 15 -0.10 21.56 -5.09
N PHE A 16 -1.35 22.03 -4.96
CA PHE A 16 -2.53 21.25 -5.32
C PHE A 16 -2.55 20.91 -6.82
N ARG A 17 -2.34 21.92 -7.69
CA ARG A 17 -2.31 21.75 -9.15
C ARG A 17 -1.18 20.81 -9.60
N SER A 18 0.00 20.97 -9.03
CA SER A 18 1.14 20.09 -9.35
C SER A 18 0.91 18.64 -8.90
N LEU A 19 0.31 18.42 -7.73
CA LEU A 19 -0.11 17.07 -7.31
C LEU A 19 -1.13 16.45 -8.27
N LEU A 20 -2.13 17.20 -8.72
CA LEU A 20 -3.11 16.69 -9.69
C LEU A 20 -2.47 16.42 -11.06
N ARG A 21 -1.54 17.26 -11.51
CA ARG A 21 -0.79 17.02 -12.75
C ARG A 21 0.06 15.76 -12.65
N GLU A 22 0.79 15.55 -11.57
CA GLU A 22 1.55 14.31 -11.36
C GLU A 22 0.62 13.09 -11.23
N ALA A 23 -0.56 13.24 -10.62
CA ALA A 23 -1.55 12.16 -10.56
C ALA A 23 -2.12 11.78 -11.94
N SER A 24 -2.21 12.72 -12.90
CA SER A 24 -2.71 12.42 -14.25
C SER A 24 -1.77 11.53 -15.08
N TYR A 25 -0.48 11.45 -14.73
CA TYR A 25 0.47 10.58 -15.44
C TYR A 25 0.49 9.14 -14.92
N LEU A 26 -0.19 8.86 -13.81
CA LEU A 26 -0.28 7.50 -13.27
C LEU A 26 -1.08 6.55 -14.20
N PRO A 27 -1.03 5.23 -13.96
CA PRO A 27 -1.91 4.28 -14.63
C PRO A 27 -3.40 4.67 -14.46
N PRO A 28 -4.20 4.65 -15.54
CA PRO A 28 -5.61 5.02 -15.56
C PRO A 28 -6.43 4.45 -14.41
N VAL A 29 -6.22 3.17 -14.08
CA VAL A 29 -6.92 2.46 -13.00
C VAL A 29 -6.73 3.12 -11.62
N CYS A 30 -5.62 3.82 -11.40
CA CYS A 30 -5.27 4.39 -10.10
C CYS A 30 -5.48 5.91 -10.03
N ARG A 31 -5.58 6.58 -11.18
CA ARG A 31 -5.83 8.03 -11.28
C ARG A 31 -7.04 8.49 -10.46
N PRO A 32 -8.25 7.90 -10.61
CA PRO A 32 -9.44 8.43 -9.93
C PRO A 32 -9.26 8.40 -8.42
N PHE A 33 -8.70 7.30 -7.89
CA PHE A 33 -8.44 7.15 -6.47
C PHE A 33 -7.45 8.20 -5.94
N VAL A 34 -6.31 8.39 -6.62
CA VAL A 34 -5.28 9.33 -6.17
C VAL A 34 -5.78 10.77 -6.28
N ALA A 35 -6.45 11.12 -7.38
CA ALA A 35 -7.03 12.45 -7.59
C ALA A 35 -8.11 12.78 -6.55
N ASP A 36 -9.04 11.86 -6.28
CA ASP A 36 -10.05 12.03 -5.24
C ASP A 36 -9.43 12.18 -3.85
N GLN A 37 -8.41 11.38 -3.53
CA GLN A 37 -7.70 11.49 -2.26
C GLN A 37 -7.00 12.84 -2.10
N ILE A 38 -6.41 13.39 -3.17
CA ILE A 38 -5.82 14.73 -3.17
C ILE A 38 -6.92 15.78 -2.95
N ARG A 39 -7.99 15.76 -3.75
CA ARG A 39 -9.13 16.69 -3.64
C ARG A 39 -9.74 16.69 -2.25
N THR A 40 -10.08 15.53 -1.72
CA THR A 40 -10.67 15.36 -0.38
C THR A 40 -9.77 15.96 0.70
N ARG A 41 -8.45 15.74 0.64
CA ARG A 41 -7.52 16.26 1.66
C ARG A 41 -7.35 17.77 1.62
N PHE A 42 -7.32 18.37 0.44
CA PHE A 42 -7.22 19.83 0.31
C PHE A 42 -8.55 20.50 0.68
N ARG A 43 -9.69 19.95 0.25
CA ARG A 43 -11.02 20.45 0.62
C ARG A 43 -11.26 20.40 2.13
N ALA A 44 -10.89 19.30 2.78
CA ALA A 44 -11.05 19.14 4.24
C ALA A 44 -10.29 20.19 5.08
N HIS A 45 -9.30 20.87 4.50
CA HIS A 45 -8.48 21.88 5.17
C HIS A 45 -8.51 23.23 4.44
N MET A 46 -9.53 23.45 3.60
CA MET A 46 -9.66 24.69 2.81
C MET A 46 -9.99 25.90 3.68
N HIS A 47 -10.77 25.68 4.75
CA HIS A 47 -11.20 26.71 5.69
C HIS A 47 -10.35 26.76 6.97
N ASP A 48 -9.24 26.01 7.02
CA ASP A 48 -8.30 26.14 8.13
C ASP A 48 -7.83 27.60 8.19
N LYS A 49 -7.98 28.25 9.35
CA LYS A 49 -7.62 29.66 9.54
C LYS A 49 -6.23 29.90 8.94
N SER A 50 -6.13 30.89 8.04
CA SER A 50 -4.98 31.22 7.21
C SER A 50 -3.77 31.76 7.99
N SER A 51 -3.57 31.31 9.23
CA SER A 51 -2.28 31.46 9.88
C SER A 51 -1.32 30.47 9.22
N HIS A 52 -0.62 30.94 8.19
CA HIS A 52 0.51 30.26 7.56
C HIS A 52 1.63 29.88 8.58
N LYS A 53 1.49 30.29 9.84
CA LYS A 53 2.36 29.99 10.97
C LYS A 53 1.88 28.82 11.85
N SER A 54 0.68 28.27 11.63
CA SER A 54 0.23 27.09 12.39
C SER A 54 1.09 25.87 12.04
N ALA A 55 1.70 25.27 13.07
CA ALA A 55 2.55 24.09 12.92
C ALA A 55 1.84 22.92 12.20
N LEU A 56 0.51 22.80 12.40
CA LEU A 56 -0.32 21.79 11.73
C LEU A 56 -0.40 22.04 10.22
N THR A 57 -0.60 23.30 9.80
CA THR A 57 -0.66 23.69 8.38
C THR A 57 0.69 23.47 7.70
N LEU A 58 1.79 23.85 8.36
CA LEU A 58 3.15 23.60 7.84
C LEU A 58 3.43 22.09 7.70
N SER A 59 3.02 21.28 8.66
CA SER A 59 3.15 19.82 8.61
C SER A 59 2.36 19.21 7.44
N ARG A 60 1.14 19.70 7.18
CA ARG A 60 0.32 19.28 6.02
C ARG A 60 0.97 19.66 4.70
N ILE A 61 1.47 20.89 4.57
CA ILE A 61 2.17 21.38 3.37
C ILE A 61 3.45 20.55 3.14
N SER A 62 4.24 20.30 4.19
CA SER A 62 5.43 19.45 4.12
C SER A 62 5.08 18.02 3.65
N ARG A 63 4.00 17.44 4.20
CA ARG A 63 3.49 16.14 3.76
C ARG A 63 3.02 16.15 2.31
N ALA A 64 2.38 17.23 1.86
CA ALA A 64 1.95 17.38 0.47
C ALA A 64 3.15 17.48 -0.49
N ARG A 65 4.20 18.23 -0.12
CA ARG A 65 5.48 18.26 -0.86
C ARG A 65 6.15 16.90 -0.91
N HIS A 66 6.14 16.16 0.20
CA HIS A 66 6.65 14.78 0.23
C HIS A 66 5.86 13.87 -0.72
N ASN A 67 4.53 13.96 -0.72
CA ASN A 67 3.69 13.19 -1.64
C ASN A 67 3.94 13.58 -3.10
N LEU A 68 4.22 14.85 -3.40
CA LEU A 68 4.57 15.29 -4.74
C LEU A 68 5.85 14.62 -5.22
N ARG A 69 6.92 14.62 -4.41
CA ARG A 69 8.17 13.92 -4.72
C ARG A 69 7.96 12.42 -4.89
N LEU A 70 7.05 11.83 -4.11
CA LEU A 70 6.69 10.42 -4.20
C LEU A 70 5.99 10.14 -5.54
N LEU A 71 4.97 10.91 -5.91
CA LEU A 71 4.27 10.75 -7.19
C LEU A 71 5.20 10.98 -8.38
N HIS A 72 6.01 12.02 -8.32
CA HIS A 72 7.02 12.30 -9.34
C HIS A 72 7.99 11.12 -9.51
N ALA A 73 8.53 10.59 -8.40
CA ALA A 73 9.43 9.44 -8.47
C ALA A 73 8.74 8.18 -9.01
N ALA A 74 7.48 7.95 -8.64
CA ALA A 74 6.66 6.89 -9.24
C ALA A 74 6.56 7.09 -10.76
N ASN A 75 6.24 8.29 -11.22
CA ASN A 75 6.11 8.57 -12.65
C ASN A 75 7.42 8.40 -13.42
N MET A 76 8.55 8.70 -12.79
CA MET A 76 9.89 8.56 -13.39
C MET A 76 10.43 7.13 -13.44
N GLY A 77 9.72 6.12 -12.90
CA GLY A 77 10.17 4.73 -12.96
C GLY A 77 10.54 4.10 -11.63
N HIS A 78 10.40 4.80 -10.49
CA HIS A 78 10.80 4.26 -9.19
C HIS A 78 9.85 3.17 -8.71
N MET A 79 10.36 1.94 -8.67
CA MET A 79 9.58 0.72 -8.47
C MET A 79 8.80 0.60 -7.20
N GLU A 80 9.51 0.78 -6.08
CA GLU A 80 8.93 0.65 -4.75
C GLU A 80 7.81 1.67 -4.56
N THR A 81 8.00 2.84 -5.16
CA THR A 81 7.06 3.94 -5.06
C THR A 81 5.82 3.68 -5.90
N MET A 82 5.98 3.23 -7.15
CA MET A 82 4.84 2.86 -7.99
C MET A 82 4.04 1.72 -7.36
N ARG A 83 4.71 0.67 -6.87
CA ARG A 83 4.04 -0.43 -6.15
C ARG A 83 3.25 0.08 -4.95
N ARG A 84 3.82 1.02 -4.19
CA ARG A 84 3.15 1.65 -3.06
C ARG A 84 1.91 2.45 -3.48
N VAL A 85 1.98 3.19 -4.58
CA VAL A 85 0.82 3.92 -5.15
C VAL A 85 -0.29 2.93 -5.54
N LEU A 86 0.07 1.85 -6.23
CA LEU A 86 -0.89 0.82 -6.61
C LEU A 86 -1.52 0.14 -5.38
N MET A 87 -0.72 -0.21 -4.36
CA MET A 87 -1.23 -0.76 -3.10
C MET A 87 -2.20 0.18 -2.35
N LEU A 88 -1.96 1.49 -2.39
CA LEU A 88 -2.90 2.49 -1.86
C LEU A 88 -4.20 2.46 -2.67
N SER A 89 -4.08 2.43 -4.00
CA SER A 89 -5.23 2.46 -4.90
C SER A 89 -6.14 1.25 -4.78
N PHE A 90 -5.62 0.03 -4.60
CA PHE A 90 -6.43 -1.18 -4.41
C PHE A 90 -6.73 -1.49 -2.93
N GLY A 91 -6.47 -0.53 -2.02
CA GLY A 91 -6.81 -0.67 -0.61
C GLY A 91 -6.07 -1.78 0.12
N ARG A 92 -4.84 -2.10 -0.30
CA ARG A 92 -3.95 -3.00 0.44
C ARG A 92 -3.27 -2.27 1.61
N ILE A 93 -3.12 -0.95 1.48
CA ILE A 93 -2.64 -0.05 2.53
C ILE A 93 -3.46 1.26 2.56
N GLY A 94 -3.29 2.06 3.61
CA GLY A 94 -3.83 3.42 3.68
C GLY A 94 -5.33 3.54 3.99
N LYS A 95 -5.96 4.62 3.50
CA LYS A 95 -7.37 4.98 3.80
C LYS A 95 -8.34 3.97 3.22
N ARG A 96 -8.21 3.64 1.93
CA ARG A 96 -9.10 2.69 1.24
C ARG A 96 -9.15 1.34 1.93
N ARG A 97 -8.01 0.82 2.39
CA ARG A 97 -7.95 -0.41 3.19
C ARG A 97 -8.87 -0.33 4.41
N ARG A 98 -8.80 0.76 5.16
CA ARG A 98 -9.63 0.94 6.37
C ARG A 98 -11.11 1.01 6.03
N VAL A 99 -11.47 1.66 4.93
CA VAL A 99 -12.85 1.75 4.44
C VAL A 99 -13.36 0.38 3.98
N LEU A 100 -12.57 -0.37 3.20
CA LEU A 100 -12.94 -1.72 2.79
C LEU A 100 -13.08 -2.64 4.01
N MET A 101 -12.16 -2.54 4.96
CA MET A 101 -12.21 -3.32 6.18
C MET A 101 -13.41 -2.94 7.06
N SER A 102 -13.72 -1.65 7.23
CA SER A 102 -14.88 -1.23 8.04
C SER A 102 -16.20 -1.69 7.41
N ARG A 103 -16.33 -1.60 6.08
CA ARG A 103 -17.49 -2.15 5.35
C ARG A 103 -17.56 -3.66 5.43
N PHE A 104 -16.41 -4.34 5.37
CA PHE A 104 -16.33 -5.79 5.46
C PHE A 104 -16.77 -6.31 6.83
N LEU A 105 -16.35 -5.63 7.90
CA LEU A 105 -16.61 -6.02 9.28
C LEU A 105 -18.02 -5.70 9.76
N ALA A 106 -18.73 -4.78 9.11
CA ALA A 106 -20.10 -4.46 9.48
C ALA A 106 -21.00 -5.71 9.34
N LYS A 107 -21.87 -5.93 10.33
CA LYS A 107 -22.94 -6.93 10.25
C LYS A 107 -23.83 -6.64 9.03
N PRO A 108 -24.34 -7.69 8.35
CA PRO A 108 -25.30 -7.49 7.27
C PRO A 108 -26.54 -6.77 7.82
N PRO A 109 -27.18 -5.91 7.01
CA PRO A 109 -28.49 -5.38 7.38
C PRO A 109 -29.48 -6.55 7.53
N PRO A 110 -30.44 -6.47 8.46
CA PRO A 110 -31.50 -7.46 8.60
C PRO A 110 -32.28 -7.56 7.28
N ALA A 111 -32.67 -8.77 6.90
CA ALA A 111 -33.43 -9.01 5.67
C ALA A 111 -34.90 -8.65 5.86
N ASP A 112 -35.46 -8.97 7.03
CA ASP A 112 -36.89 -8.84 7.33
C ASP A 112 -37.17 -7.86 8.48
N SER A 113 -38.39 -7.31 8.52
CA SER A 113 -38.87 -6.43 9.60
C SER A 113 -38.83 -7.12 10.96
N ASP A 114 -39.09 -8.43 10.99
CA ASP A 114 -39.11 -9.24 12.21
C ASP A 114 -37.70 -9.44 12.76
N GLU A 115 -36.71 -9.64 11.88
CA GLU A 115 -35.29 -9.69 12.26
C GLU A 115 -34.82 -8.34 12.82
N LEU A 116 -35.27 -7.24 12.21
CA LEU A 116 -34.99 -5.90 12.73
C LEU A 116 -35.62 -5.70 14.12
N ALA A 117 -36.88 -6.10 14.32
CA ALA A 117 -37.54 -6.02 15.62
C ALA A 117 -36.81 -6.86 16.68
N ARG A 118 -36.34 -8.06 16.33
CA ARG A 118 -35.50 -8.90 17.21
C ARG A 118 -34.17 -8.22 17.54
N GLN A 119 -33.49 -7.67 16.54
CA GLN A 119 -32.26 -6.92 16.76
C GLN A 119 -32.50 -5.76 17.72
N ILE A 120 -33.54 -4.93 17.53
CA ILE A 120 -33.89 -3.80 18.41
C ILE A 120 -34.13 -4.27 19.85
N ARG A 121 -34.84 -5.40 20.05
CA ARG A 121 -35.06 -5.99 21.38
C ARG A 121 -33.73 -6.42 22.02
N GLU A 122 -32.87 -7.12 21.27
CA GLU A 122 -31.50 -7.46 21.72
C GLU A 122 -30.62 -6.22 21.95
N GLU A 123 -30.88 -5.11 21.25
CA GLU A 123 -30.22 -3.83 21.49
C GLU A 123 -30.64 -3.19 22.81
N ALA A 124 -31.94 -3.29 23.14
CA ALA A 124 -32.50 -2.78 24.39
C ALA A 124 -32.05 -3.60 25.60
N GLU A 125 -31.99 -4.93 25.48
CA GLU A 125 -31.63 -5.82 26.59
C GLU A 125 -30.12 -5.82 26.92
N GLY A 126 -29.27 -5.54 25.93
CA GLY A 126 -27.83 -5.44 26.08
C GLY A 126 -27.11 -6.78 26.40
N PRO A 127 -25.78 -6.86 26.27
CA PRO A 127 -25.03 -8.06 26.61
C PRO A 127 -25.07 -8.32 28.12
N GLN A 128 -25.71 -9.42 28.51
CA GLN A 128 -25.69 -9.89 29.90
C GLN A 128 -24.27 -10.40 30.26
N GLY A 129 -23.66 -9.78 31.27
CA GLY A 129 -22.38 -10.25 31.81
C GLY A 129 -22.59 -11.44 32.75
N PRO A 130 -21.53 -12.21 33.07
CA PRO A 130 -21.63 -13.24 34.12
C PRO A 130 -22.10 -12.57 35.42
N GLY A 131 -23.24 -13.03 35.92
CA GLY A 131 -23.85 -12.50 37.15
C GLY A 131 -22.87 -12.65 38.31
N ARG A 132 -22.74 -11.61 39.13
CA ARG A 132 -22.14 -11.74 40.45
C ARG A 132 -23.17 -12.47 41.30
N GLU A 133 -22.81 -13.61 41.87
CA GLU A 133 -23.62 -14.22 42.92
C GLU A 133 -23.79 -13.18 44.03
N ALA A 134 -25.03 -12.76 44.27
CA ALA A 134 -25.35 -11.87 45.37
C ALA A 134 -25.11 -12.62 46.68
N PRO A 135 -24.49 -12.00 47.70
CA PRO A 135 -24.51 -12.58 49.04
C PRO A 135 -25.98 -12.67 49.48
N ALA A 136 -26.43 -13.89 49.84
CA ALA A 136 -27.70 -14.23 50.47
C ALA A 136 -28.97 -13.55 49.89
N GLY A 137 -29.63 -14.19 48.91
CA GLY A 137 -31.07 -14.02 48.67
C GLY A 137 -31.54 -12.83 47.82
N GLY A 138 -30.66 -11.92 47.40
CA GLY A 138 -31.02 -10.83 46.48
C GLY A 138 -31.15 -11.28 45.01
N PRO A 139 -32.00 -10.63 44.19
CA PRO A 139 -32.09 -10.93 42.76
C PRO A 139 -30.71 -10.75 42.11
N LYS A 140 -30.30 -11.71 41.26
CA LYS A 140 -29.06 -11.66 40.47
C LYS A 140 -29.11 -10.49 39.49
N GLN A 141 -28.82 -9.28 39.94
CA GLN A 141 -28.69 -8.12 39.06
C GLN A 141 -27.37 -8.24 38.29
N GLY A 142 -27.41 -8.93 37.15
CA GLY A 142 -26.32 -8.96 36.19
C GLY A 142 -26.01 -7.53 35.76
N ARG A 143 -24.79 -7.07 36.01
CA ARG A 143 -24.37 -5.73 35.57
C ARG A 143 -24.29 -5.76 34.04
N GLN A 144 -25.19 -5.04 33.37
CA GLN A 144 -25.18 -4.94 31.91
C GLN A 144 -23.82 -4.41 31.43
N LEU A 145 -23.22 -5.12 30.48
CA LEU A 145 -21.98 -4.68 29.85
C LEU A 145 -22.33 -3.61 28.81
N LYS A 146 -21.61 -2.49 28.80
CA LYS A 146 -21.76 -1.50 27.71
C LYS A 146 -21.36 -2.18 26.38
N ARG A 147 -22.23 -2.09 25.38
CA ARG A 147 -21.94 -2.53 24.01
C ARG A 147 -20.69 -1.82 23.50
N ASP A 148 -19.80 -2.60 22.88
CA ASP A 148 -18.57 -2.11 22.27
C ASP A 148 -18.66 -2.19 20.74
N TRP A 149 -17.72 -1.53 20.05
CA TRP A 149 -17.57 -1.65 18.59
C TRP A 149 -17.42 -3.09 18.08
N LEU A 150 -16.96 -4.03 18.94
CA LEU A 150 -16.78 -5.44 18.57
C LEU A 150 -18.09 -6.20 18.46
N ASP A 151 -19.15 -5.77 19.16
CA ASP A 151 -20.48 -6.40 19.09
C ASP A 151 -21.17 -6.11 17.75
N ASN A 152 -20.75 -5.04 17.06
CA ASN A 152 -21.26 -4.65 15.76
C ASN A 152 -20.53 -5.35 14.60
N TRP A 153 -19.56 -6.22 14.91
CA TRP A 153 -18.75 -6.91 13.90
C TRP A 153 -19.29 -8.29 13.54
N ASP A 154 -19.17 -8.64 12.27
CA ASP A 154 -19.38 -9.99 11.76
C ASP A 154 -18.13 -10.86 12.00
N LEU A 155 -18.08 -11.51 13.17
CA LEU A 155 -16.95 -12.34 13.59
C LEU A 155 -16.77 -13.61 12.74
N PRO A 156 -17.83 -14.37 12.38
CA PRO A 156 -17.69 -15.55 11.51
C PRO A 156 -17.00 -15.21 10.18
N LYS A 157 -17.39 -14.09 9.58
CA LYS A 157 -16.81 -13.58 8.34
C LYS A 157 -15.33 -13.23 8.49
N LEU A 158 -14.96 -12.58 9.59
CA LEU A 158 -13.57 -12.26 9.93
C LEU A 158 -12.74 -13.54 10.08
N HIS A 159 -13.24 -14.54 10.80
CA HIS A 159 -12.55 -15.80 11.05
C HIS A 159 -12.35 -16.61 9.77
N ALA A 160 -13.37 -16.68 8.91
CA ALA A 160 -13.26 -17.34 7.60
C ALA A 160 -12.15 -16.70 6.74
N LEU A 161 -12.12 -15.37 6.68
CA LEU A 161 -11.06 -14.65 5.98
C LEU A 161 -9.69 -14.90 6.61
N ALA A 162 -9.57 -14.84 7.94
CA ALA A 162 -8.33 -15.06 8.65
C ALA A 162 -7.77 -16.47 8.44
N ALA A 163 -8.63 -17.49 8.50
CA ALA A 163 -8.27 -18.87 8.25
C ALA A 163 -7.79 -19.06 6.80
N SER A 164 -8.48 -18.46 5.82
CA SER A 164 -8.06 -18.52 4.41
C SER A 164 -6.70 -17.83 4.18
N GLN A 165 -6.45 -16.69 4.84
CA GLN A 165 -5.20 -15.94 4.72
C GLN A 165 -4.03 -16.69 5.38
N ALA A 166 -4.26 -17.31 6.54
CA ALA A 166 -3.23 -18.05 7.27
C ALA A 166 -2.72 -19.29 6.51
N LYS A 167 -3.54 -19.90 5.66
CA LYS A 167 -3.16 -21.02 4.78
C LYS A 167 -2.26 -20.58 3.61
N ARG A 168 -2.15 -19.27 3.33
CA ARG A 168 -1.43 -18.77 2.16
C ARG A 168 -0.09 -18.14 2.53
N SER A 169 0.89 -18.38 1.67
CA SER A 169 2.18 -17.70 1.70
C SER A 169 2.28 -16.75 0.50
N PHE A 170 2.23 -15.44 0.77
CA PHE A 170 2.47 -14.39 -0.21
C PHE A 170 3.20 -13.22 0.43
N TRP A 171 3.86 -12.41 -0.39
CA TRP A 171 4.49 -11.18 0.10
C TRP A 171 3.41 -10.17 0.48
N SER A 172 3.46 -9.68 1.72
CA SER A 172 2.47 -8.76 2.27
C SER A 172 3.16 -7.56 2.92
N PRO A 173 2.62 -6.33 2.78
CA PRO A 173 3.09 -5.18 3.56
C PRO A 173 2.70 -5.27 5.04
N LYS A 174 1.99 -6.33 5.47
CA LYS A 174 1.55 -6.58 6.84
C LYS A 174 2.18 -7.85 7.40
N PRO A 175 2.34 -7.95 8.73
CA PRO A 175 2.81 -9.16 9.37
C PRO A 175 1.93 -10.36 9.01
N SER A 176 2.56 -11.51 8.75
CA SER A 176 1.86 -12.75 8.42
C SER A 176 1.00 -13.25 9.59
N ILE A 177 -0.14 -13.86 9.26
CA ILE A 177 -1.04 -14.50 10.22
C ILE A 177 -0.61 -15.95 10.34
N LYS A 178 -0.27 -16.38 11.56
CA LYS A 178 0.05 -17.78 11.85
C LYS A 178 -1.25 -18.56 12.07
N GLY A 179 -1.37 -19.76 11.48
CA GLY A 179 -2.56 -20.62 11.61
C GLY A 179 -2.92 -20.94 13.07
N ASN A 180 -1.92 -21.18 13.92
CA ASN A 180 -2.10 -21.53 15.34
C ASN A 180 -2.52 -20.32 16.21
N LYS A 181 -2.86 -19.17 15.62
CA LYS A 181 -3.28 -17.95 16.33
C LYS A 181 -4.57 -17.38 15.74
N LEU A 182 -5.48 -18.26 15.34
CA LEU A 182 -6.79 -17.89 14.80
C LEU A 182 -7.86 -17.78 15.88
N ASN A 183 -7.76 -18.58 16.94
CA ASN A 183 -8.74 -18.57 18.01
C ASN A 183 -8.39 -17.50 19.06
N PRO A 184 -9.31 -16.56 19.35
CA PRO A 184 -9.08 -15.54 20.38
C PRO A 184 -9.12 -16.13 21.79
N GLN A 185 -9.86 -17.22 22.00
CA GLN A 185 -9.99 -17.87 23.31
C GLN A 185 -8.68 -18.51 23.76
N GLU A 186 -7.95 -19.19 22.87
CA GLU A 186 -6.62 -19.75 23.17
C GLU A 186 -5.60 -18.68 23.60
N ALA A 187 -5.74 -17.45 23.09
CA ALA A 187 -4.84 -16.35 23.41
C ALA A 187 -5.15 -15.68 24.77
N ILE A 188 -6.33 -15.94 25.35
CA ILE A 188 -6.77 -15.32 26.60
C ILE A 188 -6.89 -16.43 27.65
N PRO A 189 -6.04 -16.42 28.70
CA PRO A 189 -6.14 -17.42 29.74
C PRO A 189 -7.52 -17.37 30.40
N GLU A 190 -8.05 -18.54 30.76
CA GLU A 190 -9.34 -18.64 31.42
C GLU A 190 -9.26 -18.17 32.87
N LEU A 191 -8.18 -18.56 33.55
CA LEU A 191 -7.90 -18.32 34.96
C LEU A 191 -6.83 -17.24 35.17
N ASN A 192 -6.92 -16.54 36.28
CA ASN A 192 -5.93 -15.58 36.75
C ASN A 192 -4.83 -16.31 37.56
N ILE A 193 -3.84 -15.57 38.05
CA ILE A 193 -2.73 -16.12 38.84
C ILE A 193 -3.16 -16.78 40.17
N TRP A 194 -4.40 -16.53 40.61
CA TRP A 194 -4.99 -17.09 41.82
C TRP A 194 -6.03 -18.19 41.51
N GLY A 195 -6.04 -18.75 40.29
CA GLY A 195 -6.95 -19.83 39.91
C GLY A 195 -8.43 -19.41 39.76
N ARG A 196 -8.75 -18.11 39.82
CA ARG A 196 -10.11 -17.59 39.63
C ARG A 196 -10.35 -17.21 38.17
N PRO A 197 -11.60 -17.25 37.66
CA PRO A 197 -11.88 -16.82 36.29
C PRO A 197 -11.47 -15.36 36.07
N LEU A 198 -10.94 -15.06 34.87
CA LEU A 198 -10.63 -13.68 34.50
C LEU A 198 -11.88 -12.79 34.58
N ALA A 199 -11.73 -11.63 35.22
CA ALA A 199 -12.78 -10.61 35.25
C ALA A 199 -13.29 -10.31 33.83
N ALA A 200 -14.61 -10.31 33.64
CA ALA A 200 -15.25 -10.17 32.33
C ALA A 200 -14.76 -8.93 31.57
N ARG A 201 -14.59 -7.80 32.27
CA ARG A 201 -14.05 -6.55 31.70
C ARG A 201 -12.62 -6.70 31.17
N LEU A 202 -11.76 -7.42 31.90
CA LEU A 202 -10.37 -7.66 31.48
C LEU A 202 -10.33 -8.60 30.28
N ARG A 203 -11.09 -9.70 30.33
CA ARG A 203 -11.25 -10.67 29.21
C ARG A 203 -11.71 -9.94 27.95
N ARG A 204 -12.74 -9.09 28.06
CA ARG A 204 -13.24 -8.25 26.96
C ARG A 204 -12.19 -7.28 26.42
N SER A 205 -11.42 -6.62 27.30
CA SER A 205 -10.33 -5.73 26.88
C SER A 205 -9.22 -6.46 26.12
N LYS A 206 -8.79 -7.63 26.61
CA LYS A 206 -7.83 -8.50 25.90
C LYS A 206 -8.37 -8.93 24.53
N MET A 207 -9.64 -9.31 24.47
CA MET A 207 -10.32 -9.69 23.23
C MET A 207 -10.34 -8.53 22.21
N ARG A 208 -10.70 -7.32 22.64
CA ARG A 208 -10.63 -6.12 21.78
C ARG A 208 -9.22 -5.85 21.25
N LYS A 209 -8.20 -5.96 22.10
CA LYS A 209 -6.79 -5.79 21.69
C LYS A 209 -6.38 -6.85 20.66
N TRP A 210 -6.80 -8.09 20.86
CA TRP A 210 -6.53 -9.20 19.94
C TRP A 210 -7.18 -8.97 18.58
N TYR A 211 -8.49 -8.66 18.53
CA TYR A 211 -9.19 -8.40 17.27
C TYR A 211 -8.65 -7.18 16.52
N LYS A 212 -8.29 -6.11 17.25
CA LYS A 212 -7.60 -4.95 16.66
C LYS A 212 -6.28 -5.35 16.01
N ALA A 213 -5.49 -6.20 16.65
CA ALA A 213 -4.23 -6.69 16.10
C ALA A 213 -4.48 -7.59 14.86
N GLN A 214 -5.49 -8.45 14.90
CA GLN A 214 -5.83 -9.34 13.80
C GLN A 214 -6.31 -8.57 12.57
N VAL A 215 -7.22 -7.61 12.73
CA VAL A 215 -7.70 -6.73 11.65
C VAL A 215 -6.58 -5.91 11.03
N ASN A 216 -5.54 -5.55 11.78
CA ASN A 216 -4.37 -4.86 11.24
C ASN A 216 -3.50 -5.75 10.33
N ARG A 217 -3.59 -7.07 10.45
CA ARG A 217 -2.87 -8.07 9.64
C ARG A 217 -3.68 -8.54 8.43
N LEU A 218 -5.01 -8.57 8.53
CA LEU A 218 -5.90 -9.05 7.48
C LEU A 218 -5.89 -8.19 6.21
N MET A 219 -6.05 -8.81 5.05
CA MET A 219 -6.28 -8.09 3.79
C MET A 219 -7.77 -8.04 3.48
N PRO A 220 -8.37 -6.84 3.35
CA PRO A 220 -9.81 -6.75 3.12
C PRO A 220 -10.15 -7.27 1.72
N PRO A 221 -11.29 -7.97 1.56
CA PRO A 221 -11.75 -8.36 0.25
C PRO A 221 -12.18 -7.15 -0.58
N VAL A 222 -12.07 -7.30 -1.89
CA VAL A 222 -12.55 -6.33 -2.89
C VAL A 222 -13.78 -6.88 -3.59
N GLY A 223 -14.57 -5.98 -4.20
CA GLY A 223 -15.71 -6.38 -5.02
C GLY A 223 -15.27 -7.20 -6.23
N ARG A 224 -16.18 -8.04 -6.74
CA ARG A 224 -15.87 -9.01 -7.80
C ARG A 224 -15.36 -8.35 -9.09
N GLY A 225 -16.00 -7.27 -9.56
CA GLY A 225 -15.55 -6.56 -10.77
C GLY A 225 -14.13 -5.97 -10.65
N GLU A 226 -13.77 -5.39 -9.49
CA GLU A 226 -12.40 -4.90 -9.28
C GLU A 226 -11.37 -6.03 -9.21
N TRP A 227 -11.77 -7.19 -8.68
CA TRP A 227 -10.94 -8.37 -8.59
C TRP A 227 -10.68 -9.00 -9.96
N GLU A 228 -11.71 -9.09 -10.81
CA GLU A 228 -11.62 -9.57 -12.19
C GLU A 228 -10.77 -8.62 -13.04
N MET A 229 -10.95 -7.30 -12.91
CA MET A 229 -10.07 -6.31 -13.55
C MET A 229 -8.60 -6.53 -13.16
N LEU A 230 -8.31 -6.76 -11.88
CA LEU A 230 -6.96 -7.08 -11.41
C LEU A 230 -6.43 -8.40 -11.99
N ARG A 231 -7.29 -9.41 -12.13
CA ARG A 231 -6.95 -10.69 -12.78
C ARG A 231 -6.53 -10.48 -14.23
N HIS A 232 -7.28 -9.69 -15.00
CA HIS A 232 -6.93 -9.36 -16.39
C HIS A 232 -5.62 -8.58 -16.49
N LEU A 233 -5.39 -7.61 -15.60
CA LEU A 233 -4.14 -6.85 -15.52
C LEU A 233 -2.94 -7.71 -15.14
N ALA A 234 -3.13 -8.66 -14.23
CA ALA A 234 -2.10 -9.62 -13.80
C ALA A 234 -1.77 -10.63 -14.91
N ALA A 235 -2.79 -11.14 -15.60
CA ALA A 235 -2.64 -12.05 -16.74
C ALA A 235 -2.02 -11.36 -17.96
N GLY A 236 -2.15 -10.04 -18.08
CA GLY A 236 -1.72 -9.26 -19.25
C GLY A 236 -2.71 -9.30 -20.40
N THR A 237 -3.94 -9.73 -20.15
CA THR A 237 -5.05 -9.73 -21.12
C THR A 237 -5.87 -8.44 -21.10
N ALA A 238 -5.64 -7.57 -20.10
CA ALA A 238 -6.29 -6.28 -20.00
C ALA A 238 -5.85 -5.31 -21.11
N ASP A 239 -6.79 -4.47 -21.54
CA ASP A 239 -6.55 -3.41 -22.50
C ASP A 239 -5.38 -2.52 -22.07
N ARG A 240 -4.56 -2.15 -23.07
CA ARG A 240 -3.42 -1.24 -22.89
C ARG A 240 -3.83 0.07 -22.22
N ASN A 241 -5.03 0.55 -22.54
CA ASN A 241 -5.65 1.76 -21.99
C ASN A 241 -5.94 1.71 -20.48
N LEU A 242 -5.83 0.55 -19.82
CA LEU A 242 -6.05 0.45 -18.37
C LEU A 242 -4.76 0.66 -17.56
N TRP A 243 -3.60 0.29 -18.13
CA TRP A 243 -2.33 0.32 -17.40
C TRP A 243 -1.28 1.26 -18.01
N GLU A 244 -1.39 1.60 -19.30
CA GLU A 244 -0.42 2.45 -19.95
C GLU A 244 -0.42 3.87 -19.35
N MET A 245 0.79 4.34 -19.05
CA MET A 245 0.99 5.68 -18.54
C MET A 245 1.08 6.68 -19.70
N PRO A 246 0.41 7.84 -19.61
CA PRO A 246 0.52 8.88 -20.61
C PRO A 246 1.92 9.48 -20.58
N THR A 247 2.36 9.97 -21.73
CA THR A 247 3.60 10.72 -21.83
C THR A 247 3.51 12.01 -21.02
N ARG A 248 4.62 12.37 -20.37
CA ARG A 248 4.70 13.61 -19.59
C ARG A 248 4.70 14.79 -20.55
N ARG A 249 3.84 15.79 -20.32
CA ARG A 249 3.91 17.04 -21.06
C ARG A 249 5.25 17.73 -20.76
N PRO A 250 5.99 18.21 -21.78
CA PRO A 250 7.22 18.97 -21.54
C PRO A 250 6.91 20.17 -20.65
N GLN A 251 7.89 20.57 -19.84
CA GLN A 251 7.77 21.84 -19.12
C GLN A 251 7.86 22.95 -20.16
N GLY A 252 6.93 23.91 -20.11
CA GLY A 252 7.02 25.09 -20.95
C GLY A 252 8.29 25.83 -20.57
N LEU A 253 9.25 25.89 -21.49
CA LEU A 253 10.43 26.73 -21.35
C LEU A 253 10.00 28.17 -21.60
N PRO A 254 10.38 29.14 -20.76
CA PRO A 254 10.07 30.54 -21.02
C PRO A 254 10.76 30.95 -22.33
N VAL A 255 9.96 31.47 -23.27
CA VAL A 255 10.40 31.87 -24.62
C VAL A 255 11.54 32.90 -24.57
N TYR A 256 11.64 33.68 -23.49
CA TYR A 256 12.63 34.74 -23.30
C TYR A 256 14.08 34.28 -23.05
N GLN A 257 14.37 32.98 -23.04
CA GLN A 257 15.76 32.46 -22.99
C GLN A 257 16.36 32.18 -24.38
N GLY A 258 15.62 32.39 -25.47
CA GLY A 258 16.13 32.33 -26.83
C GLY A 258 16.02 33.69 -27.52
N GLY A 259 17.11 34.46 -27.59
CA GLY A 259 17.23 35.56 -28.55
C GLY A 259 17.90 36.83 -28.05
N ARG A 260 19.24 36.91 -28.18
CA ARG A 260 19.90 38.04 -28.83
C ARG A 260 21.09 37.49 -29.64
N PRO A 261 21.08 37.55 -30.98
CA PRO A 261 22.24 37.21 -31.80
C PRO A 261 23.01 38.50 -32.14
N GLU A 262 24.08 38.78 -31.39
CA GLU A 262 25.14 39.74 -31.72
C GLU A 262 26.42 39.07 -31.19
N GLU A 263 27.10 38.30 -32.03
CA GLU A 263 28.34 38.65 -32.76
C GLU A 263 29.61 38.26 -31.98
N GLU A 264 30.46 37.51 -32.70
CA GLU A 264 31.89 37.23 -32.46
C GLU A 264 32.33 36.17 -31.42
N GLY A 265 32.70 35.00 -31.97
CA GLY A 265 34.03 34.40 -31.72
C GLY A 265 34.24 33.60 -30.43
N TYR A 266 33.94 32.30 -30.45
CA TYR A 266 34.95 31.22 -30.29
C TYR A 266 34.27 29.85 -30.32
N ASP A 267 34.92 28.93 -31.03
CA ASP A 267 34.54 27.54 -31.21
C ASP A 267 34.59 26.77 -29.89
N SER A 268 33.45 26.25 -29.42
CA SER A 268 33.43 25.08 -28.53
C SER A 268 32.12 24.31 -28.68
N LYS A 269 32.05 23.50 -29.74
CA LYS A 269 31.23 22.30 -29.78
C LYS A 269 31.67 21.37 -28.65
N GLN A 270 30.96 21.36 -27.52
CA GLN A 270 30.78 20.17 -26.69
C GLN A 270 29.73 20.38 -25.58
N GLN A 271 28.81 19.42 -25.49
CA GLN A 271 27.93 19.10 -24.35
C GLN A 271 26.64 19.90 -24.18
N SER A 272 25.71 19.63 -25.11
CA SER A 272 24.30 19.45 -24.80
C SER A 272 24.12 18.38 -23.70
N GLY A 273 23.73 18.77 -22.47
CA GLY A 273 23.59 17.78 -21.40
C GLY A 273 23.10 18.22 -20.02
N GLY A 274 22.30 19.28 -19.87
CA GLY A 274 21.65 19.52 -18.57
C GLY A 274 21.08 20.93 -18.40
N GLY A 275 19.76 20.99 -18.24
CA GLY A 275 18.92 22.11 -17.82
C GLY A 275 19.53 23.51 -17.76
N GLY A 276 18.97 24.44 -18.54
CA GLY A 276 19.18 25.89 -18.44
C GLY A 276 18.81 26.48 -17.07
N GLY A 277 19.61 26.14 -16.06
CA GLY A 277 19.74 26.88 -14.83
C GLY A 277 20.68 28.04 -15.08
N LYS A 278 20.34 29.21 -14.53
CA LYS A 278 21.23 30.36 -14.46
C LYS A 278 22.59 29.86 -13.92
N TRP A 279 23.67 30.04 -14.67
CA TRP A 279 25.00 29.66 -14.18
C TRP A 279 25.32 30.53 -12.97
N ASP A 280 25.19 29.96 -11.77
CA ASP A 280 25.50 30.63 -10.51
C ASP A 280 27.02 30.61 -10.29
N TRP A 281 27.76 31.39 -11.09
CA TRP A 281 29.23 31.48 -11.03
C TRP A 281 29.74 31.80 -9.61
N LYS A 282 28.94 32.54 -8.83
CA LYS A 282 29.26 32.87 -7.44
C LYS A 282 29.40 31.63 -6.55
N GLU A 283 28.56 30.62 -6.72
CA GLU A 283 28.70 29.38 -5.94
C GLU A 283 30.02 28.67 -6.28
N PHE A 284 30.40 28.64 -7.56
CA PHE A 284 31.67 28.07 -8.05
C PHE A 284 32.91 28.84 -7.58
N ALA A 285 32.79 30.14 -7.36
CA ALA A 285 33.88 30.96 -6.81
C ALA A 285 34.08 30.74 -5.30
N THR A 286 33.02 30.46 -4.54
CA THR A 286 33.09 30.37 -3.06
C THR A 286 33.21 28.95 -2.52
N HIS A 287 32.76 27.95 -3.27
CA HIS A 287 32.70 26.57 -2.81
C HIS A 287 33.51 25.65 -3.73
N PRO A 288 34.12 24.59 -3.18
CA PRO A 288 34.83 23.63 -4.01
C PRO A 288 33.88 22.99 -5.02
N VAL A 289 34.35 22.86 -6.27
CA VAL A 289 33.59 22.33 -7.41
C VAL A 289 32.89 21.01 -7.07
N ARG A 290 33.58 20.12 -6.35
CA ARG A 290 33.02 18.83 -5.90
C ARG A 290 31.75 18.99 -5.06
N HIS A 291 31.61 20.03 -4.26
CA HIS A 291 30.40 20.24 -3.44
C HIS A 291 29.19 20.65 -4.29
N ILE A 292 29.44 21.42 -5.35
CA ILE A 292 28.42 21.94 -6.26
C ILE A 292 27.98 20.85 -7.22
N GLU A 293 28.93 20.13 -7.80
CA GLU A 293 28.71 19.14 -8.85
C GLU A 293 28.24 17.77 -8.35
N ARG A 294 28.54 17.40 -7.10
CA ARG A 294 28.16 16.08 -6.56
C ARG A 294 26.66 15.81 -6.64
N GLY A 295 25.86 16.89 -6.58
CA GLY A 295 24.40 16.83 -6.67
C GLY A 295 23.75 15.99 -5.56
N SER A 296 22.50 15.60 -5.77
CA SER A 296 21.82 14.69 -4.84
C SER A 296 22.32 13.25 -4.97
N SER A 297 22.13 12.47 -3.90
CA SER A 297 22.43 11.03 -3.93
C SER A 297 21.63 10.32 -5.01
N ARG A 298 22.15 9.21 -5.55
CA ARG A 298 21.49 8.43 -6.61
C ARG A 298 20.03 8.06 -6.32
N SER A 299 19.69 7.82 -5.04
CA SER A 299 18.32 7.54 -4.61
C SER A 299 17.43 8.80 -4.61
N MET A 300 18.01 9.96 -4.32
CA MET A 300 17.31 11.24 -4.27
C MET A 300 17.11 11.86 -5.66
N LYS A 301 18.00 11.60 -6.63
CA LYS A 301 17.88 12.10 -8.01
C LYS A 301 16.49 11.87 -8.63
N VAL A 302 15.90 10.68 -8.41
CA VAL A 302 14.55 10.34 -8.91
C VAL A 302 13.44 11.16 -8.24
N ARG A 303 13.64 11.57 -7.00
CA ARG A 303 12.67 12.35 -6.21
C ARG A 303 12.80 13.86 -6.45
N THR A 304 14.00 14.33 -6.73
CA THR A 304 14.30 15.74 -7.01
C THR A 304 14.13 16.09 -8.48
N GLY A 305 14.15 15.08 -9.36
CA GLY A 305 14.08 15.26 -10.81
C GLY A 305 15.39 15.79 -11.40
N GLU A 306 16.50 15.71 -10.66
CA GLU A 306 17.82 16.09 -11.15
C GLU A 306 18.24 15.16 -12.30
N GLN A 307 18.45 15.76 -13.46
CA GLN A 307 18.98 15.13 -14.66
C GLN A 307 20.35 15.75 -14.94
N GLY A 308 21.35 14.92 -15.25
CA GLY A 308 22.72 15.37 -15.49
C GLY A 308 23.73 14.55 -14.70
N GLU A 309 24.83 14.24 -15.37
CA GLU A 309 26.02 13.63 -14.78
C GLU A 309 27.14 14.66 -14.89
N ALA A 310 27.32 15.43 -13.82
CA ALA A 310 28.51 16.24 -13.68
C ALA A 310 29.74 15.31 -13.53
N PRO A 311 30.95 15.74 -13.88
CA PRO A 311 32.17 14.94 -13.72
C PRO A 311 32.34 14.32 -12.33
N TYR A 312 31.94 15.02 -11.27
CA TYR A 312 31.96 14.50 -9.89
C TYR A 312 30.63 13.91 -9.39
N GLY A 313 29.67 13.68 -10.28
CA GLY A 313 28.34 13.18 -9.98
C GLY A 313 28.35 11.70 -9.55
N LEU A 314 27.41 11.32 -8.68
CA LEU A 314 27.29 9.93 -8.20
C LEU A 314 26.68 8.95 -9.24
N GLY A 315 26.65 9.29 -10.53
CA GLY A 315 26.08 8.46 -11.59
C GLY A 315 24.54 8.43 -11.68
N ALA A 316 24.04 7.53 -12.52
CA ALA A 316 22.61 7.37 -12.82
C ALA A 316 21.76 6.95 -11.60
N PRO A 317 20.47 7.32 -11.55
CA PRO A 317 19.59 6.99 -10.44
C PRO A 317 19.40 5.46 -10.26
N ILE A 318 19.27 5.03 -9.00
CA ILE A 318 19.05 3.62 -8.65
C ILE A 318 17.56 3.30 -8.64
N GLY A 319 17.19 2.11 -9.13
CA GLY A 319 15.83 1.57 -9.01
C GLY A 319 14.81 2.18 -9.97
N VAL A 320 15.29 2.81 -11.04
CA VAL A 320 14.47 3.36 -12.13
C VAL A 320 14.26 2.30 -13.21
N HIS A 321 13.01 2.08 -13.59
CA HIS A 321 12.64 1.13 -14.64
C HIS A 321 11.79 1.81 -15.71
N SER A 322 11.92 1.34 -16.95
CA SER A 322 11.07 1.78 -18.06
C SER A 322 9.70 1.09 -18.01
N TYR A 323 8.63 1.89 -18.02
CA TYR A 323 7.25 1.40 -18.04
C TYR A 323 6.73 1.00 -19.43
N LYS A 324 7.56 1.04 -20.47
CA LYS A 324 7.19 0.70 -21.84
C LYS A 324 6.82 -0.78 -22.04
N ARG A 325 7.31 -1.68 -21.18
CA ARG A 325 7.14 -3.14 -21.34
C ARG A 325 5.93 -3.65 -20.57
N ALA A 326 4.96 -4.30 -21.23
CA ALA A 326 3.77 -4.86 -20.56
C ALA A 326 4.10 -5.88 -19.44
N ARG A 327 5.14 -6.72 -19.64
CA ARG A 327 5.62 -7.71 -18.65
C ARG A 327 5.95 -7.10 -17.28
N PHE A 328 6.29 -5.83 -17.28
CA PHE A 328 6.58 -5.10 -16.05
C PHE A 328 5.31 -4.91 -15.21
N TRP A 329 4.24 -4.43 -15.85
CA TRP A 329 2.95 -4.18 -15.23
C TRP A 329 2.30 -5.47 -14.78
N THR A 330 2.34 -6.51 -15.59
CA THR A 330 1.78 -7.82 -15.22
C THR A 330 2.41 -8.34 -13.93
N ARG A 331 3.74 -8.29 -13.79
CA ARG A 331 4.42 -8.69 -12.54
C ARG A 331 3.99 -7.86 -11.33
N LEU A 332 3.77 -6.56 -11.51
CA LEU A 332 3.38 -5.68 -10.42
C LEU A 332 1.93 -5.95 -10.00
N TYR A 333 0.99 -5.99 -10.96
CA TYR A 333 -0.41 -6.30 -10.71
C TYR A 333 -0.60 -7.73 -10.19
N SER A 334 0.18 -8.71 -10.68
CA SER A 334 0.19 -10.08 -10.16
C SER A 334 0.46 -10.14 -8.66
N LYS A 335 1.49 -9.43 -8.17
CA LYS A 335 1.76 -9.35 -6.73
C LYS A 335 0.61 -8.71 -5.95
N ILE A 336 -0.09 -7.75 -6.55
CA ILE A 336 -1.26 -7.12 -5.93
C ILE A 336 -2.45 -8.08 -5.91
N TRP A 337 -2.66 -8.79 -7.01
CA TRP A 337 -3.76 -9.72 -7.17
C TRP A 337 -3.64 -10.92 -6.23
N GLU A 338 -2.43 -11.45 -6.03
CA GLU A 338 -2.14 -12.51 -5.05
C GLU A 338 -2.55 -12.14 -3.62
N MET A 339 -2.46 -10.85 -3.24
CA MET A 339 -2.86 -10.34 -1.92
C MET A 339 -4.29 -9.78 -1.88
N THR A 340 -5.04 -9.84 -2.98
CA THR A 340 -6.45 -9.44 -3.02
C THR A 340 -7.36 -10.67 -2.93
N PRO A 341 -8.09 -10.82 -1.82
CA PRO A 341 -9.19 -11.75 -1.77
C PRO A 341 -10.44 -11.12 -2.40
N THR A 342 -11.31 -11.98 -2.91
CA THR A 342 -12.73 -11.72 -3.08
C THR A 342 -13.50 -12.74 -2.26
N MET A 343 -14.74 -12.42 -1.88
CA MET A 343 -15.50 -13.27 -0.99
C MET A 343 -16.96 -13.32 -1.41
N THR A 344 -17.47 -14.54 -1.54
CA THR A 344 -18.86 -14.83 -1.88
C THR A 344 -19.49 -15.64 -0.75
N LYS A 345 -20.80 -15.44 -0.54
CA LYS A 345 -21.58 -16.33 0.33
C LYS A 345 -21.71 -17.67 -0.39
N VAL A 346 -21.57 -18.76 0.35
CA VAL A 346 -21.90 -20.09 -0.19
C VAL A 346 -23.42 -20.21 -0.15
N GLU A 347 -24.05 -20.40 -1.31
CA GLU A 347 -25.52 -20.46 -1.43
C GLU A 347 -26.09 -21.65 -0.65
N ASP A 348 -25.36 -22.76 -0.60
CA ASP A 348 -25.81 -24.00 0.02
C ASP A 348 -25.68 -24.03 1.56
N GLN A 349 -24.94 -23.11 2.19
CA GLN A 349 -24.68 -23.14 3.64
C GLN A 349 -24.65 -21.74 4.28
N PRO A 350 -25.70 -21.33 5.01
CA PRO A 350 -25.74 -20.03 5.67
C PRO A 350 -24.61 -19.91 6.71
N GLY A 351 -23.85 -18.82 6.63
CA GLY A 351 -22.73 -18.54 7.54
C GLY A 351 -21.37 -19.10 7.09
N ARG A 352 -21.31 -19.91 6.03
CA ARG A 352 -20.05 -20.25 5.36
C ARG A 352 -19.72 -19.28 4.24
N TRP A 353 -18.44 -18.95 4.14
CA TRP A 353 -17.92 -17.97 3.20
C TRP A 353 -16.85 -18.59 2.33
N HIS A 354 -16.99 -18.48 1.01
CA HIS A 354 -15.97 -18.87 0.05
C HIS A 354 -15.03 -17.69 -0.18
N VAL A 355 -13.75 -17.88 0.13
CA VAL A 355 -12.72 -16.85 -0.08
C VAL A 355 -11.83 -17.28 -1.24
N GLU A 356 -11.97 -16.57 -2.35
CA GLU A 356 -11.09 -16.73 -3.49
C GLU A 356 -9.99 -15.67 -3.43
N TRP A 357 -8.78 -16.06 -3.83
CA TRP A 357 -7.61 -15.19 -3.84
C TRP A 357 -6.91 -15.35 -5.17
N GLY A 358 -6.27 -14.28 -5.65
CA GLY A 358 -5.47 -14.34 -6.87
C GLY A 358 -4.41 -15.44 -6.79
N ARG A 359 -4.21 -16.14 -7.91
CA ARG A 359 -3.21 -17.19 -8.04
C ARG A 359 -2.50 -17.01 -9.37
N VAL A 360 -1.21 -16.67 -9.30
CA VAL A 360 -0.37 -16.65 -10.48
C VAL A 360 0.15 -18.06 -10.69
N GLU A 361 -0.22 -18.68 -11.79
CA GLU A 361 0.40 -19.92 -12.22
C GLU A 361 1.88 -19.66 -12.50
N LYS A 362 2.74 -20.21 -11.66
CA LYS A 362 4.18 -20.19 -11.89
C LYS A 362 4.48 -21.20 -12.99
N LYS A 363 4.27 -20.81 -14.24
CA LYS A 363 4.77 -21.58 -15.38
C LYS A 363 6.30 -21.59 -15.26
N THR A 364 6.87 -22.79 -15.09
CA THR A 364 8.31 -22.95 -15.17
C THR A 364 8.74 -22.50 -16.57
N PRO A 365 9.73 -21.59 -16.69
CA PRO A 365 10.20 -21.20 -18.01
C PRO A 365 10.70 -22.47 -18.71
N VAL A 366 10.10 -22.79 -19.85
CA VAL A 366 10.59 -23.88 -20.71
C VAL A 366 11.94 -23.43 -21.24
N ALA A 367 12.95 -24.29 -21.11
CA ALA A 367 14.28 -23.98 -21.59
C ALA A 367 14.25 -23.75 -23.11
N THR A 368 14.81 -22.63 -23.57
CA THR A 368 15.02 -22.42 -25.01
C THR A 368 15.94 -23.51 -25.56
N ALA A 369 15.83 -23.88 -26.83
CA ALA A 369 16.69 -24.90 -27.46
C ALA A 369 18.20 -24.69 -27.18
N ASN A 370 18.67 -23.44 -27.21
CA ASN A 370 20.06 -23.08 -26.90
C ASN A 370 20.43 -23.32 -25.42
N GLN A 371 19.50 -23.07 -24.51
CA GLN A 371 19.68 -23.37 -23.07
C GLN A 371 19.68 -24.88 -22.84
N ALA A 372 18.78 -25.60 -23.52
CA ALA A 372 18.74 -27.06 -23.45
C ALA A 372 20.04 -27.70 -23.96
N ALA A 373 20.62 -27.18 -25.05
CA ALA A 373 21.89 -27.65 -25.61
C ALA A 373 23.04 -27.57 -24.60
N PHE A 374 23.14 -26.48 -23.81
CA PHE A 374 24.15 -26.33 -22.77
C PHE A 374 24.07 -27.39 -21.67
N PHE A 375 22.88 -27.93 -21.38
CA PHE A 375 22.67 -28.91 -20.31
C PHE A 375 22.59 -30.36 -20.80
N LYS A 376 22.74 -30.64 -22.11
CA LYS A 376 22.66 -32.01 -22.66
C LYS A 376 23.69 -32.96 -22.03
N ASP A 377 24.90 -32.47 -21.77
CA ASP A 377 26.00 -33.28 -21.20
C ASP A 377 26.12 -33.14 -19.67
N ALA A 378 25.38 -32.20 -19.07
CA ALA A 378 25.43 -31.89 -17.64
C ALA A 378 24.54 -32.80 -16.78
N ILE A 379 23.71 -33.66 -17.38
CA ILE A 379 22.90 -34.66 -16.67
C ILE A 379 23.77 -35.90 -16.35
N ALA A 380 24.94 -35.67 -15.75
CA ALA A 380 25.68 -36.75 -15.11
C ALA A 380 24.84 -37.26 -13.92
N LYS A 381 24.62 -38.58 -13.86
CA LYS A 381 23.87 -39.26 -12.79
C LYS A 381 24.39 -38.75 -11.43
N ARG A 382 23.58 -38.01 -10.67
CA ARG A 382 23.89 -37.70 -9.27
C ARG A 382 24.19 -39.02 -8.56
N PRO A 383 25.40 -39.25 -8.01
CA PRO A 383 25.65 -40.44 -7.23
C PRO A 383 24.67 -40.43 -6.06
N LYS A 384 23.86 -41.49 -5.94
CA LYS A 384 22.95 -41.67 -4.81
C LYS A 384 23.82 -41.70 -3.56
N LYS A 385 23.81 -40.64 -2.75
CA LYS A 385 24.46 -40.66 -1.43
C LYS A 385 23.87 -41.84 -0.65
N PRO A 386 24.69 -42.75 -0.09
CA PRO A 386 24.16 -43.81 0.75
C PRO A 386 23.41 -43.17 1.93
N ARG A 387 22.16 -43.61 2.13
CA ARG A 387 21.39 -43.24 3.32
C ARG A 387 22.19 -43.70 4.54
N ARG A 388 22.68 -42.75 5.35
CA ARG A 388 23.18 -43.05 6.70
C ARG A 388 22.03 -43.69 7.47
N GLN A 389 22.07 -45.01 7.63
CA GLN A 389 21.27 -45.70 8.63
C GLN A 389 21.86 -45.29 9.98
N ILE A 390 21.20 -44.36 10.66
CA ILE A 390 21.48 -44.10 12.07
C ILE A 390 20.85 -45.28 12.80
N ALA A 391 21.68 -46.27 13.15
CA ALA A 391 21.30 -47.31 14.08
C ALA A 391 20.93 -46.63 15.41
N LYS A 392 19.67 -46.79 15.81
CA LYS A 392 19.27 -46.51 17.19
C LYS A 392 19.69 -47.73 18.00
N GLU A 393 20.82 -47.64 18.68
CA GLU A 393 21.10 -48.53 19.82
C GLU A 393 20.06 -48.23 20.91
N LYS A 394 19.54 -49.31 21.49
CA LYS A 394 18.52 -49.32 22.54
C LYS A 394 19.15 -49.17 23.91
#